data_AF-A0A932ENH3-F1
#
_entry.id   AF-A0A932ENH3-F1
#
_cell.length_a   1.000
_cell.length_b   1.000
_cell.length_c   1.000
_cell.angle_alpha   90.00
_cell.angle_beta   90.00
_cell.angle_gamma   90.00
#
_symmetry.space_group_name_H-M   'P 1'
#
loop_
_entity.id
_entity.type
_entity.pdbx_description
1 polymer ?
#
loop_
_entity_poly.entity_id
_entity_poly.type
_entity_poly.pdbx_seq_one_letter_code
_entity_poly.pdbx_strand_id
1 'polypeptide(L)'
;MARKLLLGSIDPTPKTKGKKMSSNVVSLGEYKKNKFMLMPKQKLFYLSKTELLEQLVSYYEAVKKDPFSLSIALWGEDLMEIISMKALTKELQDLADQHKKEGPRAAFKMD
;
A
#
# COMPACT_ATOMS: atom_id res chain seq x y z
N MET A 1 0.59 48.73 66.48
CA MET A 1 0.19 47.36 66.87
C MET A 1 0.01 46.51 65.61
N ALA A 2 0.46 45.25 65.70
CA ALA A 2 0.26 44.09 64.80
C ALA A 2 0.91 44.07 63.39
N ARG A 3 1.97 43.24 63.29
CA ARG A 3 2.53 42.63 62.07
C ARG A 3 1.63 41.51 61.54
N LYS A 4 1.60 41.29 60.21
CA LYS A 4 1.28 40.00 59.55
C LYS A 4 1.89 40.02 58.13
N LEU A 5 3.13 39.57 57.98
CA LEU A 5 3.60 38.25 57.51
C LEU A 5 3.45 38.01 55.99
N LEU A 6 4.63 37.76 55.39
CA LEU A 6 4.96 37.46 54.00
C LEU A 6 4.54 36.05 53.54
N LEU A 7 4.59 35.89 52.21
CA LEU A 7 4.87 34.72 51.37
C LEU A 7 3.71 34.11 50.58
N GLY A 8 3.92 34.05 49.27
CA GLY A 8 3.10 33.35 48.28
C GLY A 8 3.59 33.65 46.86
N SER A 9 4.75 33.09 46.52
CA SER A 9 5.31 33.06 45.16
C SER A 9 4.36 32.41 44.15
N ILE A 10 4.61 32.67 42.85
CA ILE A 10 4.52 31.79 41.66
C ILE A 10 3.91 32.57 40.48
N ASP A 11 4.77 32.91 39.52
CA ASP A 11 4.40 33.32 38.15
C ASP A 11 3.45 32.30 37.49
N PRO A 12 2.39 32.72 36.79
CA PRO A 12 1.82 31.87 35.76
C PRO A 12 2.56 32.14 34.43
N THR A 13 3.59 31.33 34.17
CA THR A 13 4.11 31.04 32.83
C THR A 13 2.97 30.89 31.80
N PRO A 14 3.16 31.31 30.53
CA PRO A 14 2.13 31.21 29.51
C PRO A 14 1.85 29.74 29.18
N LYS A 15 0.57 29.35 29.29
CA LYS A 15 0.08 28.04 28.85
C LYS A 15 0.23 27.92 27.33
N THR A 16 1.32 27.31 26.87
CA THR A 16 1.37 26.70 25.54
C THR A 16 0.35 25.57 25.51
N LYS A 17 -0.84 25.86 24.98
CA LYS A 17 -1.83 24.83 24.60
C LYS A 17 -1.17 23.94 23.55
N GLY A 18 -0.66 22.80 24.00
CA GLY A 18 -0.32 21.68 23.14
C GLY A 18 -1.52 21.41 22.24
N LYS A 19 -1.35 21.66 20.95
CA LYS A 19 -2.31 21.34 19.90
C LYS A 19 -2.46 19.82 19.93
N LYS A 20 -3.50 19.31 20.61
CA LYS A 20 -3.90 17.89 20.52
C LYS A 20 -4.09 17.60 19.04
N MET A 21 -3.16 16.89 18.42
CA MET A 21 -3.40 16.29 17.11
C MET A 21 -4.54 15.30 17.34
N SER A 22 -5.76 15.65 16.94
CA SER A 22 -6.85 14.68 16.89
C SER A 22 -6.38 13.58 15.95
N SER A 23 -6.12 12.38 16.46
CA SER A 23 -5.84 11.21 15.63
C SER A 23 -7.07 10.97 14.77
N ASN A 24 -7.01 11.41 13.51
CA ASN A 24 -8.11 11.22 12.58
C ASN A 24 -8.04 9.75 12.14
N VAL A 25 -8.85 8.90 12.79
CA VAL A 25 -8.96 7.49 12.43
C VAL A 25 -9.78 7.43 11.15
N VAL A 26 -9.10 7.20 10.03
CA VAL A 26 -9.72 7.06 8.70
C VAL A 26 -9.94 5.58 8.43
N SER A 27 -11.11 5.21 7.90
CA SER A 27 -11.36 3.82 7.53
C SER A 27 -10.44 3.39 6.38
N LEU A 28 -10.07 2.10 6.33
CA LEU A 28 -9.27 1.55 5.24
C LEU A 28 -9.89 1.82 3.85
N GLY A 29 -11.23 1.79 3.75
CA GLY A 29 -11.95 2.08 2.51
C GLY A 29 -11.86 3.55 2.09
N GLU A 30 -11.97 4.49 3.02
CA GLU A 30 -11.80 5.93 2.74
C GLU A 30 -10.35 6.27 2.41
N TYR A 31 -9.39 5.64 3.09
CA TYR A 31 -7.98 5.81 2.80
C TYR A 31 -7.63 5.27 1.40
N LYS A 32 -8.15 4.10 1.01
CA LYS A 32 -7.97 3.55 -0.35
C LYS A 32 -8.48 4.50 -1.45
N LYS A 33 -9.53 5.29 -1.18
CA LYS A 33 -10.09 6.28 -2.12
C LYS A 33 -9.26 7.56 -2.22
N ASN A 34 -8.65 7.98 -1.11
CA ASN A 34 -7.94 9.26 -0.99
C ASN A 34 -6.40 9.11 -0.94
N LYS A 35 -5.86 7.89 -1.05
CA LYS A 35 -4.42 7.66 -0.97
C LYS A 35 -3.72 8.29 -2.18
N PHE A 36 -2.65 9.03 -1.90
CA PHE A 36 -1.66 9.36 -2.92
C PHE A 36 -0.97 8.06 -3.33
N MET A 37 -1.37 7.50 -4.46
CA MET A 37 -0.69 6.34 -5.04
C MET A 37 0.47 6.81 -5.92
N LEU A 38 1.64 6.18 -5.77
CA LEU A 38 2.74 6.33 -6.73
C LEU A 38 2.29 6.01 -8.16
N MET A 39 1.45 4.97 -8.32
CA MET A 39 0.90 4.58 -9.61
C MET A 39 -0.49 3.93 -9.44
N PRO A 40 -1.53 4.38 -10.18
CA PRO A 40 -2.83 3.72 -10.18
C PRO A 40 -2.75 2.29 -10.72
N LYS A 41 -3.60 1.40 -10.18
CA LYS A 41 -3.70 -0.01 -10.60
C LYS A 41 -3.93 -0.17 -12.11
N GLN A 42 -4.71 0.72 -12.73
CA GLN A 42 -4.93 0.69 -14.18
C GLN A 42 -3.62 0.87 -14.95
N LYS A 43 -2.73 1.77 -14.51
CA LYS A 43 -1.43 1.96 -15.15
C LYS A 43 -0.54 0.72 -14.99
N LEU A 44 -0.53 0.11 -13.79
CA LEU A 44 0.19 -1.15 -13.55
C LEU A 44 -0.25 -2.26 -14.50
N PHE A 45 -1.55 -2.36 -14.79
CA PHE A 45 -2.08 -3.36 -15.72
C PHE A 45 -1.48 -3.26 -17.14
N TYR A 46 -1.18 -2.05 -17.62
CA TYR A 46 -0.63 -1.85 -18.97
C TYR A 46 0.89 -1.98 -19.06
N LEU A 47 1.60 -2.13 -17.95
CA LEU A 47 3.05 -2.30 -17.94
C LEU A 47 3.47 -3.63 -18.57
N SER A 48 4.59 -3.61 -19.28
CA SER A 48 5.29 -4.80 -19.75
C SER A 48 5.84 -5.63 -18.58
N LYS A 49 6.25 -6.87 -18.85
CA LYS A 49 6.84 -7.75 -17.84
C LYS A 49 8.09 -7.13 -17.20
N THR A 50 8.95 -6.53 -18.00
CA THR A 50 10.19 -5.86 -17.55
C THR A 50 9.86 -4.67 -16.64
N GLU A 51 8.91 -3.83 -17.03
CA GLU A 51 8.50 -2.69 -16.22
C GLU A 51 7.85 -3.14 -14.89
N LEU A 52 7.08 -4.23 -14.89
CA LEU A 52 6.52 -4.81 -13.66
C LEU A 52 7.61 -5.33 -12.70
N LEU A 53 8.70 -5.90 -13.23
CA LEU A 53 9.85 -6.31 -12.42
C LEU A 53 10.58 -5.10 -11.83
N GLU A 54 10.72 -4.01 -12.58
CA GLU A 54 11.27 -2.75 -12.06
C GLU A 54 10.39 -2.15 -10.95
N GLN A 55 9.06 -2.23 -11.09
CA GLN A 55 8.13 -1.82 -10.04
C GLN A 55 8.27 -2.70 -8.79
N LEU A 56 8.48 -4.02 -8.94
CA LEU A 56 8.74 -4.92 -7.81
C LEU A 56 10.01 -4.57 -7.05
N VAL A 57 11.10 -4.28 -7.77
CA VAL A 57 12.36 -3.84 -7.16
C VAL A 57 12.14 -2.51 -6.42
N SER A 58 11.43 -1.57 -7.05
CA SER A 58 11.11 -0.27 -6.46
C SER A 58 10.26 -0.40 -5.19
N TYR A 59 9.28 -1.32 -5.20
CA TYR A 59 8.47 -1.66 -4.03
C TYR A 59 9.32 -2.20 -2.89
N TYR A 60 10.22 -3.14 -3.17
CA TYR A 60 11.11 -3.72 -2.16
C TYR A 60 12.00 -2.65 -1.50
N GLU A 61 12.60 -1.76 -2.30
CA GLU A 61 13.40 -0.65 -1.78
C GLU A 61 12.57 0.36 -0.99
N ALA A 62 11.30 0.59 -1.36
CA ALA A 62 10.40 1.45 -0.61
C ALA A 62 10.03 0.84 0.76
N VAL A 63 9.72 -0.46 0.81
CA VAL A 63 9.43 -1.20 2.05
C VAL A 63 10.61 -1.18 3.01
N LYS A 64 11.85 -1.32 2.50
CA LYS A 64 13.05 -1.19 3.35
C LYS A 64 13.16 0.18 4.03
N LYS A 65 12.80 1.23 3.30
CA LYS A 65 12.90 2.62 3.80
C LYS A 65 11.80 2.94 4.81
N ASP A 66 10.58 2.50 4.55
CA ASP A 66 9.44 2.71 5.44
C ASP A 66 8.51 1.48 5.44
N PRO A 67 8.77 0.50 6.33
CA PRO A 67 8.00 -0.75 6.35
C PRO A 67 6.59 -0.60 6.93
N PHE A 68 6.29 0.51 7.63
CA PHE A 68 4.99 0.75 8.26
C PHE A 68 4.08 1.63 7.41
N SER A 69 4.54 2.04 6.22
CA SER A 69 3.75 2.85 5.31
C SER A 69 2.59 2.06 4.71
N LEU A 70 1.38 2.44 5.09
CA LEU A 70 0.15 1.88 4.53
C LEU A 70 0.04 2.14 3.01
N SER A 71 0.52 3.27 2.51
CA SER A 71 0.47 3.56 1.07
C SER A 71 1.38 2.63 0.27
N ILE A 72 2.57 2.30 0.79
CA ILE A 72 3.50 1.34 0.19
C ILE A 72 2.86 -0.06 0.20
N ALA A 73 2.34 -0.51 1.34
CA ALA A 73 1.70 -1.82 1.46
C ALA A 73 0.54 -1.98 0.46
N LEU A 74 -0.33 -0.97 0.37
CA LEU A 74 -1.46 -0.99 -0.56
C LEU A 74 -1.03 -0.92 -2.03
N TRP A 75 0.08 -0.26 -2.35
CA TRP A 75 0.64 -0.30 -3.70
C TRP A 75 1.24 -1.68 -4.02
N GLY A 76 1.89 -2.33 -3.05
CA GLY A 76 2.37 -3.71 -3.17
C GLY A 76 1.24 -4.71 -3.42
N GLU A 77 0.10 -4.57 -2.72
CA GLU A 77 -1.13 -5.35 -2.95
C GLU A 77 -1.58 -5.22 -4.42
N ASP A 78 -1.73 -3.99 -4.91
CA ASP A 78 -2.15 -3.70 -6.29
C ASP A 78 -1.14 -4.31 -7.31
N LEU A 79 0.17 -4.20 -7.05
CA LEU A 79 1.22 -4.73 -7.92
C LEU A 79 1.20 -6.27 -8.01
N MET A 80 1.11 -6.95 -6.87
CA MET A 80 1.09 -8.42 -6.81
C MET A 80 -0.14 -9.00 -7.50
N GLU A 81 -1.30 -8.35 -7.34
CA GLU A 81 -2.53 -8.76 -8.02
C GLU A 81 -2.38 -8.72 -9.55
N ILE A 82 -1.84 -7.62 -10.10
CA ILE A 82 -1.62 -7.48 -11.54
C ILE A 82 -0.63 -8.54 -12.06
N ILE A 83 0.45 -8.82 -11.33
CA ILE A 83 1.43 -9.83 -11.71
C ILE A 83 0.78 -11.22 -11.75
N SER A 84 0.00 -11.56 -10.72
CA SER A 84 -0.74 -12.83 -10.65
C SER A 84 -1.74 -12.98 -11.80
N MET A 85 -2.53 -11.93 -12.08
CA MET A 85 -3.48 -11.92 -13.20
C MET A 85 -2.79 -12.14 -14.55
N LYS A 86 -1.63 -11.51 -14.78
CA LYS A 86 -0.88 -11.67 -16.04
C LYS A 86 -0.27 -13.06 -16.18
N ALA A 87 0.22 -13.65 -15.07
CA ALA A 87 0.69 -15.02 -15.07
C ALA A 87 -0.45 -15.99 -15.43
N LEU A 88 -1.60 -15.85 -14.78
CA LEU A 88 -2.80 -16.66 -15.05
C LEU A 88 -3.29 -16.51 -16.49
N THR A 89 -3.31 -15.29 -17.03
CA THR A 89 -3.71 -15.03 -18.42
C THR A 89 -2.78 -15.74 -19.41
N LYS A 90 -1.47 -15.79 -19.10
CA LYS A 90 -0.51 -16.51 -19.91
C LYS A 90 -0.74 -18.02 -19.84
N GLU A 91 -0.95 -18.59 -18.65
CA GLU A 91 -1.24 -20.01 -18.48
C GLU A 91 -2.51 -20.43 -19.24
N LEU A 92 -3.57 -19.60 -19.18
CA LEU A 92 -4.80 -19.83 -19.95
C LEU A 92 -4.58 -19.77 -21.46
N GLN A 93 -3.76 -18.83 -21.93
CA GLN A 93 -3.40 -18.72 -23.34
C GLN A 93 -2.58 -19.93 -23.79
N ASP A 94 -1.59 -20.35 -23.01
CA ASP A 94 -0.75 -21.52 -23.28
C ASP A 94 -1.62 -22.80 -23.32
N LEU A 95 -2.59 -22.93 -22.40
CA LEU A 95 -3.57 -24.03 -22.39
C LEU A 95 -4.50 -24.00 -23.60
N ALA A 96 -5.01 -22.83 -23.98
CA ALA A 96 -5.84 -22.66 -25.17
C ALA A 96 -5.08 -23.03 -26.46
N ASP A 97 -3.79 -22.68 -26.55
CA ASP A 97 -2.94 -23.00 -27.68
C ASP A 97 -2.56 -24.49 -27.72
N GLN A 98 -2.36 -25.14 -26.56
CA GLN A 98 -2.23 -26.59 -26.45
C GLN A 98 -3.50 -27.29 -26.95
N HIS A 99 -4.68 -26.86 -26.51
CA HIS A 99 -5.97 -27.38 -26.95
C HIS A 99 -6.19 -27.20 -28.46
N LYS A 100 -5.78 -26.07 -29.05
CA LYS A 100 -5.84 -25.86 -30.51
C LYS A 100 -4.90 -26.80 -31.27
N LYS A 101 -3.70 -27.08 -30.74
CA LYS A 101 -2.70 -27.93 -31.38
C LYS A 101 -3.02 -29.42 -31.25
N GLU A 102 -3.56 -29.85 -30.12
CA GLU A 102 -3.81 -31.27 -29.81
C GLU A 102 -5.27 -31.70 -30.00
N GLY A 103 -6.18 -30.75 -30.20
CA GLY A 103 -7.62 -30.98 -30.31
C GLY A 103 -8.24 -31.46 -28.98
N PRO A 104 -9.39 -32.15 -29.01
CA PRO A 104 -10.12 -32.59 -27.81
C PRO A 104 -9.35 -33.55 -26.89
N ARG A 105 -8.15 -34.00 -27.28
CA ARG A 105 -7.34 -34.97 -26.54
C ARG A 105 -6.42 -34.33 -25.49
N ALA A 106 -6.24 -33.01 -25.50
CA ALA A 106 -5.38 -32.31 -24.52
C ALA A 106 -5.89 -32.43 -23.07
N ALA A 107 -7.21 -32.41 -22.87
CA ALA A 107 -7.83 -32.47 -21.53
C ALA A 107 -7.66 -33.82 -20.82
N PHE A 108 -7.19 -34.87 -21.50
CA PHE A 108 -7.08 -36.23 -20.97
C PHE A 108 -5.64 -36.70 -20.75
N LYS A 109 -4.64 -35.81 -20.87
CA LYS A 109 -3.21 -36.12 -20.73
C LYS A 109 -2.52 -35.44 -19.54
N MET A 110 -3.28 -34.91 -18.58
CA MET A 110 -2.72 -34.48 -17.31
C MET A 110 -2.64 -35.67 -16.35
N ASP A 111 -1.52 -36.40 -16.40
CA ASP A 111 -1.04 -37.26 -15.31
C ASP A 111 -0.05 -36.46 -14.43
#